data_AF-A0AAV8VZI0-F1
#
_entry.id   AF-A0AAV8VZI0-F1
#
_cell.length_a   1.000
_cell.length_b   1.000
_cell.length_c   1.000
_cell.angle_alpha   90.00
_cell.angle_beta   90.00
_cell.angle_gamma   90.00
#
_symmetry.space_group_name_H-M   'P 1'
#
loop_
_entity.id
_entity.type
_entity.pdbx_description
1 polymer ?
#
loop_
_entity_poly.entity_id
_entity_poly.type
_entity_poly.pdbx_seq_one_letter_code
_entity_poly.pdbx_strand_id
1 'polypeptide(L)'
;MTSTVTQTKTKLKIKDRDLKEAVNAKDLDEVLQKVTDVDTICHFTKCKNRTKDFAIQCKYCNKRFCTSHGLPEIHGCGEAVRRDEKRKFLHPDVKLSQEKHSQAQTKLTMKLKQMQLERKAKQNLPNKSKK
;
A
#
# COMPACT_ATOMS: atom_id res chain seq x y z
N MET A 1 17.11 -6.25 -23.26
CA MET A 1 16.79 -6.67 -21.88
C MET A 1 18.08 -6.68 -21.08
N THR A 2 18.35 -5.63 -20.30
CA THR A 2 19.56 -5.55 -19.46
C THR A 2 19.18 -5.00 -18.09
N SER A 3 18.85 -5.93 -17.20
CA SER A 3 18.64 -5.69 -15.77
C SER A 3 19.95 -5.22 -15.13
N THR A 4 19.96 -4.03 -14.51
CA THR A 4 21.09 -3.54 -13.69
C THR A 4 20.69 -3.47 -12.22
N VAL A 5 20.60 -4.64 -11.60
CA VAL A 5 20.36 -4.82 -10.15
C VAL A 5 21.67 -5.25 -9.49
N THR A 6 22.63 -4.35 -9.30
CA THR A 6 23.87 -4.70 -8.56
C THR A 6 24.56 -3.58 -7.78
N GLN A 7 24.09 -2.33 -7.80
CA GLN A 7 24.79 -1.20 -7.16
C GLN A 7 24.13 -0.63 -5.88
N THR A 8 23.17 -1.34 -5.28
CA THR A 8 22.40 -0.86 -4.11
C THR A 8 23.15 -0.90 -2.77
N LYS A 9 24.22 -1.70 -2.65
CA LYS A 9 24.90 -1.97 -1.36
C LYS A 9 25.82 -0.86 -0.84
N THR A 10 26.33 0.03 -1.69
CA THR A 10 27.42 0.96 -1.29
C THR A 10 26.93 2.28 -0.72
N LYS A 11 25.75 2.78 -1.11
CA LYS A 11 25.27 4.11 -0.69
C LYS A 11 24.25 4.11 0.44
N LEU A 12 23.54 2.99 0.67
CA LEU A 12 22.83 2.77 1.93
C LEU A 12 23.80 2.93 3.11
N LYS A 13 25.01 2.36 2.98
CA LYS A 13 26.11 2.52 3.94
C LYS A 13 26.52 3.97 4.22
N ILE A 14 26.34 4.91 3.28
CA ILE A 14 26.70 6.32 3.50
C ILE A 14 25.65 7.01 4.38
N LYS A 15 24.36 6.84 4.05
CA LYS A 15 23.28 7.34 4.93
C LYS A 15 23.32 6.68 6.30
N ASP A 16 23.58 5.37 6.36
CA ASP A 16 23.73 4.63 7.61
C ASP A 16 24.95 5.12 8.42
N ARG A 17 26.01 5.60 7.75
CA ARG A 17 27.18 6.19 8.42
C ARG A 17 26.85 7.57 8.98
N ASP A 18 26.20 8.42 8.19
CA ASP A 18 25.82 9.78 8.61
C ASP A 18 24.79 9.72 9.77
N LEU A 19 23.89 8.73 9.76
CA LEU A 19 22.98 8.42 10.88
C LEU A 19 23.74 7.91 12.11
N LYS A 20 24.73 7.03 11.94
CA LYS A 20 25.58 6.55 13.07
C LYS A 20 26.42 7.68 13.67
N GLU A 21 26.87 8.62 12.85
CA GLU A 21 27.61 9.79 13.30
C GLU A 21 26.71 10.77 14.06
N ALA A 22 25.44 10.90 13.64
CA ALA A 22 24.45 11.66 14.39
C ALA A 22 24.16 11.07 15.78
N VAL A 23 24.10 9.73 15.92
CA VAL A 23 23.86 9.06 17.22
C VAL A 23 25.00 9.25 18.22
N ASN A 24 26.22 9.55 17.75
CA ASN A 24 27.38 9.77 18.61
C ASN A 24 27.51 11.21 19.13
N ALA A 25 26.64 12.14 18.70
CA ALA A 25 26.62 13.51 19.20
C ALA A 25 26.05 13.53 20.64
N LYS A 26 26.64 14.36 21.51
CA LYS A 26 26.27 14.43 22.94
C LYS A 26 25.12 15.42 23.18
N ASP A 27 24.91 16.35 22.25
CA ASP A 27 23.89 17.38 22.35
C ASP A 27 22.65 17.01 21.51
N LEU A 28 21.48 16.98 22.16
CA LEU A 28 20.22 16.57 21.52
C LEU A 28 19.86 17.44 20.31
N ASP A 29 20.11 18.74 20.40
CA ASP A 29 19.83 19.68 19.31
C ASP A 29 20.67 19.41 18.06
N GLU A 30 21.93 19.00 18.26
CA GLU A 30 22.83 18.64 17.16
C GLU A 30 22.35 17.35 16.46
N VAL A 31 21.86 16.37 17.25
CA VAL A 31 21.27 15.15 16.70
C VAL A 31 20.03 15.47 15.88
N LEU A 32 19.12 16.32 16.40
CA LEU A 32 17.91 16.72 15.69
C LEU A 32 18.25 17.39 14.35
N GLN A 33 19.21 18.32 14.33
CA GLN A 33 19.62 18.99 13.11
C GLN A 33 20.15 18.00 12.07
N LYS A 34 21.07 17.10 12.46
CA LYS A 34 21.65 16.10 11.55
C LYS A 34 20.59 15.15 10.98
N VAL A 35 19.63 14.71 11.79
CA VAL A 35 18.53 13.86 11.33
C VAL A 35 17.64 14.62 10.33
N THR A 36 17.31 15.87 10.63
CA THR A 36 16.52 16.70 9.70
C THR A 36 17.23 16.92 8.38
N ASP A 37 18.55 17.12 8.38
CA ASP A 37 19.32 17.29 7.16
C ASP A 37 19.31 16.04 6.27
N VAL A 38 19.45 14.85 6.88
CA VAL A 38 19.37 13.57 6.15
C VAL A 38 17.97 13.37 5.53
N ASP A 39 16.91 13.75 6.25
CA ASP A 39 15.54 13.63 5.78
C ASP A 39 15.17 14.65 4.68
N THR A 40 15.86 15.79 4.61
CA THR A 40 15.64 16.78 3.54
C THR A 40 16.26 16.38 2.21
N ILE A 41 17.05 15.31 2.13
CA ILE A 41 17.72 14.89 0.89
C ILE A 41 16.92 13.77 0.21
N CYS A 42 16.87 13.81 -1.13
CA CYS A 42 16.21 12.78 -1.92
C CYS A 42 16.69 11.36 -1.54
N HIS A 43 15.75 10.42 -1.38
CA HIS A 43 16.09 9.05 -1.02
C HIS A 43 16.67 8.23 -2.18
N PHE A 44 16.62 8.74 -3.42
CA PHE A 44 17.15 8.01 -4.56
C PHE A 44 18.67 7.86 -4.51
N THR A 45 19.16 6.66 -4.83
CA THR A 45 20.56 6.27 -4.66
C THR A 45 21.54 7.15 -5.40
N LYS A 46 21.21 7.78 -6.53
CA LYS A 46 22.16 8.67 -7.23
C LYS A 46 21.90 10.16 -7.02
N CYS A 47 20.82 10.51 -6.34
CA CYS A 47 20.42 11.89 -6.17
C CYS A 47 20.98 12.50 -4.88
N LYS A 48 21.36 13.78 -4.93
CA LYS A 48 21.72 14.61 -3.76
C LYS A 48 20.88 15.90 -3.72
N ASN A 49 19.80 15.96 -4.50
CA ASN A 49 18.96 17.16 -4.54
C ASN A 49 18.29 17.35 -3.18
N ARG A 50 18.25 18.61 -2.75
CA ARG A 50 17.51 19.04 -1.57
C ARG A 50 16.02 18.99 -1.88
N THR A 51 15.28 18.52 -0.91
CA THR A 51 13.85 18.19 -0.95
C THR A 51 13.13 18.86 0.23
N LYS A 52 13.71 19.97 0.72
CA LYS A 52 13.25 20.74 1.87
C LYS A 52 11.89 21.40 1.56
N ASP A 53 11.82 22.08 0.42
CA ASP A 53 10.63 22.85 0.05
C ASP A 53 9.59 22.00 -0.71
N PHE A 54 10.05 21.23 -1.71
CA PHE A 54 9.17 20.41 -2.54
C PHE A 54 9.65 18.96 -2.55
N ALA A 55 8.86 18.08 -1.94
CA ALA A 55 9.09 16.64 -1.90
C ALA A 55 7.86 15.87 -2.34
N ILE A 56 8.10 14.82 -3.12
CA ILE A 56 7.09 13.81 -3.42
C ILE A 56 7.33 12.65 -2.45
N GLN A 57 6.33 12.34 -1.63
CA GLN A 57 6.35 11.17 -0.76
C GLN A 57 5.69 9.98 -1.46
N CYS A 58 6.41 8.86 -1.52
CA CYS A 58 5.86 7.63 -2.10
C CYS A 58 4.94 6.93 -1.09
N LYS A 59 3.70 6.61 -1.50
CA LYS A 59 2.70 5.92 -0.66
C LYS A 59 3.08 4.50 -0.23
N TYR A 60 4.03 3.87 -0.93
CA TYR A 60 4.40 2.46 -0.71
C TYR A 60 5.61 2.31 0.20
N CYS A 61 6.61 3.19 0.07
CA CYS A 61 7.81 3.13 0.88
C CYS A 61 7.95 4.29 1.88
N ASN A 62 7.04 5.28 1.85
CA ASN A 62 7.00 6.46 2.71
C ASN A 62 8.28 7.30 2.72
N LYS A 63 9.08 7.22 1.66
CA LYS A 63 10.34 7.98 1.51
C LYS A 63 10.10 9.24 0.68
N ARG A 64 10.94 10.25 0.93
CA ARG A 64 10.91 11.55 0.23
C ARG A 64 11.81 11.50 -1.02
N PHE A 65 11.30 12.01 -2.13
CA PHE A 65 12.03 12.09 -3.40
C PHE A 65 11.87 13.48 -4.03
N CYS A 66 12.85 13.89 -4.83
CA CYS A 66 12.72 15.08 -5.67
C CYS A 66 11.77 14.83 -6.85
N THR A 67 11.36 15.90 -7.53
CA THR A 67 10.44 15.85 -8.69
C THR A 67 10.90 14.89 -9.79
N SER A 68 12.20 14.76 -10.02
CA SER A 68 12.76 13.84 -11.02
C SER A 68 12.71 12.36 -10.62
N HIS A 69 12.66 12.04 -9.32
CA HIS A 69 12.70 10.65 -8.81
C HIS A 69 11.42 10.26 -8.04
N GLY A 70 10.39 11.10 -8.08
CA GLY A 70 9.13 10.88 -7.37
C GLY A 70 8.30 9.71 -7.91
N LEU A 71 8.54 9.31 -9.16
CA LEU A 71 7.77 8.23 -9.79
C LEU A 71 8.14 6.85 -9.19
N PRO A 72 7.17 6.03 -8.79
CA PRO A 72 7.39 4.70 -8.22
C PRO A 72 8.25 3.76 -9.09
N GLU A 73 8.14 3.86 -10.41
CA GLU A 73 8.94 3.06 -11.35
C GLU A 73 10.44 3.33 -11.21
N ILE A 74 10.83 4.57 -10.92
CA ILE A 74 12.24 4.99 -10.90
C ILE A 74 12.94 4.48 -9.64
N HIS A 75 12.26 4.51 -8.49
CA HIS A 75 12.82 4.09 -7.20
C HIS A 75 12.43 2.66 -6.77
N GLY A 76 11.83 1.88 -7.67
CA GLY A 76 11.58 0.43 -7.48
C GLY A 76 10.28 0.09 -6.74
N CYS A 77 9.37 1.04 -6.53
CA CYS A 77 8.02 0.79 -6.01
C CYS A 77 6.98 0.51 -7.11
N GLY A 78 7.41 0.45 -8.38
CA GLY A 78 6.52 0.23 -9.53
C GLY A 78 5.72 -1.07 -9.47
N GLU A 79 6.31 -2.16 -8.97
CA GLU A 79 5.58 -3.42 -8.83
C GLU A 79 4.43 -3.35 -7.82
N ALA A 80 4.59 -2.57 -6.75
CA ALA A 80 3.54 -2.36 -5.76
C ALA A 80 2.39 -1.54 -6.36
N VAL A 81 2.71 -0.47 -7.09
CA VAL A 81 1.71 0.30 -7.87
C VAL A 81 0.98 -0.59 -8.85
N ARG A 82 1.72 -1.38 -9.64
CA ARG A 82 1.13 -2.23 -10.66
C ARG A 82 0.18 -3.26 -10.06
N ARG A 83 0.51 -3.83 -8.90
CA ARG A 83 -0.39 -4.75 -8.19
C ARG A 83 -1.65 -4.05 -7.70
N ASP A 84 -1.52 -2.87 -7.11
CA ASP A 84 -2.65 -2.10 -6.60
C ASP A 84 -3.57 -1.62 -7.72
N GLU A 85 -3.02 -1.06 -8.79
CA GLU A 85 -3.79 -0.63 -9.96
C GLU A 85 -4.46 -1.82 -10.66
N LYS A 86 -3.77 -2.97 -10.77
CA LYS A 86 -4.38 -4.18 -11.32
C LYS A 86 -5.54 -4.67 -10.45
N ARG A 87 -5.42 -4.60 -9.13
CA ARG A 87 -6.51 -4.93 -8.21
C ARG A 87 -7.71 -4.00 -8.40
N LYS A 88 -7.49 -2.68 -8.45
CA LYS A 88 -8.55 -1.68 -8.68
C LYS A 88 -9.21 -1.85 -10.04
N PHE A 89 -8.45 -2.25 -11.05
CA PHE A 89 -8.98 -2.50 -12.39
C PHE A 89 -9.83 -3.78 -12.45
N LEU A 90 -9.37 -4.88 -11.83
CA LEU A 90 -10.12 -6.15 -11.77
C LEU A 90 -11.37 -6.04 -10.87
N HIS A 91 -11.24 -5.30 -9.77
CA HIS A 91 -12.30 -5.06 -8.81
C HIS A 91 -12.49 -3.56 -8.69
N PRO A 92 -13.18 -2.92 -9.66
CA PRO A 92 -13.55 -1.53 -9.50
C PRO A 92 -14.39 -1.42 -8.24
N ASP A 93 -13.95 -0.58 -7.30
CA ASP A 93 -14.73 -0.18 -6.15
C ASP A 93 -15.90 0.67 -6.67
N VAL A 94 -16.92 0.02 -7.23
CA VAL A 94 -18.20 0.65 -7.47
C VAL A 94 -18.72 0.97 -6.08
N LYS A 95 -18.50 2.20 -5.62
CA LYS A 95 -19.19 2.72 -4.44
C LYS A 95 -20.67 2.73 -4.77
N LEU A 96 -21.32 1.58 -4.56
CA LEU A 96 -22.76 1.50 -4.53
C LEU A 96 -23.18 2.55 -3.52
N SER A 97 -24.04 3.48 -3.94
CA SER A 97 -24.69 4.43 -3.03
C SER A 97 -25.11 3.67 -1.77
N GLN A 98 -24.95 4.28 -0.60
CA GLN A 98 -25.29 3.69 0.70
C GLN A 98 -26.67 3.00 0.66
N GLU A 99 -27.61 3.59 -0.08
CA GLU A 99 -28.96 3.07 -0.35
C GLU A 99 -28.98 1.78 -1.19
N LYS A 100 -28.15 1.70 -2.24
CA LYS A 100 -28.04 0.48 -3.07
C LYS A 100 -27.41 -0.67 -2.28
N HIS A 101 -26.49 -0.36 -1.37
CA HIS A 101 -25.87 -1.36 -0.50
C HIS A 101 -26.87 -1.92 0.52
N SER A 102 -27.67 -1.06 1.17
CA SER A 102 -28.71 -1.52 2.11
C SER A 102 -29.80 -2.33 1.42
N GLN A 103 -30.23 -1.92 0.22
CA GLN A 103 -31.20 -2.68 -0.58
C GLN A 103 -30.66 -4.05 -1.04
N ALA A 104 -29.38 -4.14 -1.40
CA ALA A 104 -28.76 -5.42 -1.73
C ALA A 104 -28.69 -6.35 -0.49
N GLN A 105 -28.36 -5.78 0.67
CA GLN A 105 -28.29 -6.53 1.93
C GLN A 105 -29.66 -7.08 2.35
N THR A 106 -30.73 -6.28 2.24
CA THR A 106 -32.10 -6.73 2.56
C THR A 106 -32.59 -7.81 1.59
N LYS A 107 -32.31 -7.68 0.30
CA LYS A 107 -32.64 -8.72 -0.69
C LYS A 107 -31.92 -10.04 -0.40
N LEU A 108 -30.64 -9.95 -0.01
CA LEU A 108 -29.84 -11.12 0.34
C LEU A 108 -30.38 -11.82 1.59
N THR A 109 -30.69 -11.07 2.66
CA THR A 109 -31.25 -11.66 3.89
C THR A 109 -32.61 -12.31 3.66
N MET A 110 -33.47 -11.69 2.84
CA MET A 110 -34.76 -12.29 2.47
C MET A 110 -34.57 -13.61 1.71
N LYS A 111 -33.64 -13.66 0.74
CA LYS A 111 -33.36 -14.88 -0.03
C LYS A 111 -32.73 -15.99 0.82
N LEU A 112 -31.87 -15.64 1.77
CA LEU A 112 -31.32 -16.58 2.76
C LEU A 112 -32.43 -17.16 3.63
N LYS A 113 -33.37 -16.33 4.11
CA LYS A 113 -34.51 -16.78 4.91
C LYS A 113 -35.43 -17.69 4.11
N GLN A 114 -35.71 -17.36 2.85
CA GLN A 114 -36.48 -18.22 1.95
C GLN A 114 -35.80 -19.59 1.76
N MET A 115 -34.50 -19.61 1.45
CA MET A 115 -33.75 -20.88 1.33
C MET A 115 -33.71 -21.68 2.63
N GLN A 116 -33.74 -21.03 3.80
CA GLN A 116 -33.84 -21.73 5.08
C GLN A 116 -35.23 -22.38 5.24
N LEU A 117 -36.30 -21.69 4.87
CA LEU A 117 -37.67 -22.23 4.93
C LEU A 117 -37.86 -23.40 3.95
N GLU A 118 -37.36 -23.28 2.72
CA GLU A 118 -37.39 -24.35 1.73
C GLU A 118 -36.63 -25.60 2.20
N ARG A 119 -35.47 -25.40 2.86
CA ARG A 119 -34.71 -26.50 3.48
C ARG A 119 -35.51 -27.19 4.59
N LYS A 120 -36.16 -26.42 5.47
CA LYS A 120 -37.00 -26.97 6.57
C LYS A 120 -38.26 -27.67 6.04
N ALA A 121 -38.87 -27.15 4.98
CA ALA A 121 -40.05 -27.75 4.36
C ALA A 121 -39.73 -29.12 3.76
N LYS A 122 -38.61 -29.25 3.04
CA LYS A 122 -38.15 -30.54 2.47
C LYS A 122 -37.81 -31.59 3.53
N GLN A 123 -37.44 -31.19 4.75
CA GLN A 123 -37.21 -32.11 5.87
C GLN A 123 -38.51 -32.64 6.49
N ASN A 124 -39.65 -31.99 6.26
CA ASN A 124 -40.93 -32.33 6.87
C ASN A 124 -41.92 -33.04 5.92
N LEU A 125 -41.52 -33.34 4.67
CA LEU A 125 -42.36 -34.17 3.81
C LEU A 125 -42.21 -35.65 4.20
N PRO A 126 -43.30 -36.37 4.50
CA PRO A 126 -43.23 -37.80 4.77
C PRO A 126 -42.71 -38.53 3.53
N ASN A 127 -41.70 -39.36 3.75
CA ASN A 127 -41.07 -40.19 2.72
C ASN A 127 -42.12 -41.16 2.15
N LYS A 128 -42.80 -40.79 1.05
CA LYS A 128 -43.58 -41.71 0.22
C LYS A 128 -42.59 -42.59 -0.55
N SER A 129 -41.93 -43.49 0.17
CA SER A 129 -41.19 -44.60 -0.43
C SER A 129 -42.18 -45.60 -1.00
N LYS A 130 -42.09 -45.78 -2.32
CA LYS A 130 -42.66 -46.84 -3.16
C LYS A 130 -42.97 -48.15 -2.41
N LYS A 131 -44.22 -48.61 -2.48
CA LYS A 131 -44.55 -50.00 -2.81
C LYS A 131 -45.98 -50.08 -3.35
#